data_AF-A0A3D1TUF5-F1
#
_entry.id   AF-A0A3D1TUF5-F1
#
_cell.length_a   1.000
_cell.length_b   1.000
_cell.length_c   1.000
_cell.angle_alpha   90.00
_cell.angle_beta   90.00
_cell.angle_gamma   90.00
#
_symmetry.space_group_name_H-M   'P 1'
#
loop_
_entity.id
_entity.type
_entity.pdbx_description
1 polymer ?
#
loop_
_entity_poly.entity_id
_entity_poly.type
_entity_poly.pdbx_seq_one_letter_code
_entity_poly.pdbx_strand_id
1 'polypeptide(L)' 'MIERRAGVRIDADRLDYELARRGISSRQFAELSGVNETTLSRARHGYRVRESTLRRIVAAMLKIPPMPGAELLLSEP' A
#
# COMPACT_ATOMS: atom_id res chain seq x y z
N MET A 1 9.48 23.62 -13.64
CA MET A 1 9.73 22.36 -14.38
C MET A 1 9.67 21.23 -13.35
N ILE A 2 8.53 20.55 -13.19
CA ILE A 2 8.41 19.45 -12.21
C ILE A 2 9.15 18.26 -12.82
N GLU A 3 10.20 17.76 -12.16
CA GLU A 3 10.98 16.63 -12.65
C GLU A 3 10.08 15.43 -12.95
N ARG A 4 10.00 15.06 -14.23
CA ARG A 4 9.09 14.05 -14.78
C ARG A 4 9.42 12.61 -14.31
N ARG A 5 10.26 12.41 -13.28
CA ARG A 5 10.86 11.10 -12.94
C ARG A 5 11.16 10.82 -11.45
N ALA A 6 10.79 11.67 -10.50
CA ALA A 6 10.94 11.31 -9.09
C ALA A 6 9.78 10.43 -8.62
N GLY A 7 9.81 9.13 -8.97
CA GLY A 7 8.89 8.16 -8.38
C GLY A 7 9.09 8.08 -6.86
N VAL A 8 8.03 7.75 -6.13
CA VAL A 8 8.05 7.66 -4.66
C VAL A 8 8.39 6.24 -4.22
N ARG A 9 9.08 6.09 -3.10
CA ARG A 9 9.24 4.80 -2.42
C ARG A 9 8.11 4.61 -1.43
N ILE A 10 7.58 3.39 -1.39
CA ILE A 10 6.61 2.99 -0.38
C ILE A 10 7.39 2.32 0.76
N ASP A 11 7.01 2.65 1.98
CA ASP A 11 7.44 1.93 3.16
C ASP A 11 6.69 0.58 3.19
N ALA A 12 7.45 -0.51 3.00
CA ALA A 12 6.90 -1.85 2.84
C ALA A 12 6.30 -2.36 4.15
N ASP A 13 7.02 -2.21 5.25
CA ASP A 13 6.60 -2.67 6.57
C ASP A 13 5.38 -1.88 7.03
N ARG A 14 5.36 -0.56 6.78
CA ARG A 14 4.18 0.26 7.05
C ARG A 14 2.99 -0.10 6.17
N LEU A 15 3.20 -0.40 4.89
CA LEU A 15 2.13 -0.87 4.01
C LEU A 15 1.53 -2.17 4.55
N ASP A 16 2.36 -3.14 4.91
CA ASP A 16 1.90 -4.45 5.37
C ASP A 16 1.19 -4.37 6.72
N TYR A 17 1.68 -3.53 7.63
CA TYR A 17 0.97 -3.19 8.88
C TYR A 17 -0.41 -2.59 8.60
N GLU A 18 -0.54 -1.65 7.67
CA GLU A 18 -1.82 -1.03 7.33
C GLU A 18 -2.79 -1.99 6.63
N LEU A 19 -2.29 -2.97 5.86
CA LEU A 19 -3.12 -4.04 5.30
C LEU A 19 -3.60 -4.99 6.40
N ALA A 20 -2.73 -5.35 7.33
CA ALA A 20 -3.07 -6.19 8.47
C ALA A 20 -4.13 -5.52 9.36
N ARG A 21 -4.01 -4.22 9.62
CA ARG A 21 -5.03 -3.42 10.34
C ARG A 21 -6.40 -3.43 9.67
N ARG A 22 -6.45 -3.69 8.36
CA ARG A 22 -7.68 -3.78 7.56
C ARG A 22 -8.16 -5.21 7.35
N GLY A 23 -7.44 -6.20 7.88
CA GLY A 23 -7.75 -7.62 7.71
C GLY A 23 -7.77 -8.06 6.25
N ILE A 24 -6.99 -7.42 5.38
CA ILE A 24 -6.98 -7.70 3.94
C ILE A 24 -5.64 -8.26 3.48
N SER A 25 -5.69 -9.26 2.59
CA SER A 25 -4.49 -9.80 1.96
C SER A 25 -3.94 -8.87 0.88
N SER A 26 -2.64 -8.99 0.59
CA SER A 26 -2.00 -8.27 -0.52
C SER A 26 -2.71 -8.46 -1.86
N ARG A 27 -3.22 -9.67 -2.12
CA ARG A 27 -3.94 -10.02 -3.34
C ARG A 27 -5.26 -9.27 -3.45
N GLN A 28 -6.10 -9.36 -2.42
CA GLN A 28 -7.37 -8.64 -2.39
C GLN A 28 -7.15 -7.12 -2.48
N PHE A 29 -6.08 -6.61 -1.87
CA PHE A 29 -5.73 -5.20 -1.99
C PHE A 29 -5.29 -4.81 -3.41
N ALA A 30 -4.54 -5.68 -4.10
CA ALA A 30 -4.18 -5.50 -5.50
C ALA A 30 -5.43 -5.41 -6.39
N GLU A 31 -6.38 -6.32 -6.19
CA GLU A 31 -7.68 -6.33 -6.89
C GLU A 31 -8.45 -5.02 -6.62
N LEU A 32 -8.57 -4.59 -5.36
CA LEU A 32 -9.32 -3.38 -5.00
C LEU A 32 -8.68 -2.09 -5.52
N SER A 33 -7.35 -1.98 -5.45
CA SER A 33 -6.61 -0.81 -5.96
C SER A 33 -6.49 -0.82 -7.49
N GLY A 34 -6.70 -1.99 -8.10
CA GLY A 34 -6.35 -2.34 -9.47
C GLY A 34 -4.86 -2.22 -9.77
N VAL A 35 -4.00 -2.07 -8.76
CA VAL A 35 -2.55 -2.07 -8.93
C VAL A 35 -2.12 -3.52 -9.06
N ASN A 36 -1.44 -3.86 -10.16
CA ASN A 36 -0.96 -5.22 -10.40
C ASN A 36 -0.12 -5.72 -9.20
N GLU A 37 -0.30 -6.97 -8.80
CA GLU A 37 0.45 -7.61 -7.70
C GLU A 37 1.97 -7.51 -7.88
N THR A 38 2.46 -7.59 -9.12
CA THR A 38 3.88 -7.42 -9.45
C THR A 38 4.36 -6.00 -9.11
N THR A 39 3.51 -4.98 -9.34
CA THR A 39 3.85 -3.60 -9.00
C THR A 39 3.90 -3.40 -7.48
N LEU A 40 2.97 -3.99 -6.73
CA LEU A 40 3.00 -3.95 -5.26
C LEU A 40 4.21 -4.71 -4.71
N SER A 41 4.51 -5.89 -5.24
CA SER A 41 5.69 -6.67 -4.89
C SER A 41 6.97 -5.87 -5.14
N ARG A 42 7.14 -5.25 -6.32
CA ARG A 42 8.29 -4.39 -6.60
C ARG A 42 8.34 -3.18 -5.67
N ALA A 43 7.21 -2.54 -5.38
CA ALA A 43 7.16 -1.43 -4.45
C ALA A 43 7.69 -1.83 -3.05
N ARG A 44 7.29 -3.01 -2.55
CA ARG A 44 7.81 -3.58 -1.29
C ARG A 44 9.31 -3.84 -1.32
N HIS A 45 9.86 -4.23 -2.46
CA HIS A 45 11.31 -4.41 -2.65
C HIS A 45 12.05 -3.09 -2.93
N GLY A 46 11.47 -1.94 -2.57
CA GLY A 46 12.12 -0.62 -2.64
C GLY A 46 12.14 0.03 -4.03
N TYR A 47 11.48 -0.57 -5.03
CA TYR A 47 11.32 0.06 -6.33
C TYR A 47 10.38 1.26 -6.24
N ARG A 48 10.73 2.34 -6.95
CA ARG A 48 9.90 3.53 -7.01
C ARG A 48 8.61 3.26 -7.79
N VAL A 49 7.50 3.81 -7.29
CA VAL A 49 6.22 3.83 -8.00
C VAL A 49 5.93 5.22 -8.56
N ARG A 50 5.07 5.28 -9.58
CA ARG A 50 4.56 6.55 -10.09
C ARG A 50 3.58 7.15 -9.08
N GLU A 51 3.43 8.47 -9.12
CA GLU A 51 2.45 9.18 -8.29
C GLU A 51 1.02 8.68 -8.52
N SER A 52 0.66 8.33 -9.76
CA SER A 52 -0.64 7.74 -10.07
C SER A 52 -0.85 6.39 -9.36
N THR A 53 0.20 5.58 -9.19
CA THR A 53 0.14 4.34 -8.42
C THR A 53 -0.08 4.63 -6.94
N LEU A 54 0.66 5.60 -6.37
CA LEU A 54 0.45 6.01 -4.98
C LEU A 54 -1.00 6.46 -4.74
N ARG A 55 -1.55 7.31 -5.63
CA ARG A 55 -2.94 7.78 -5.53
C ARG A 55 -3.94 6.62 -5.52
N ARG A 56 -3.72 5.57 -6.31
CA ARG A 56 -4.58 4.38 -6.34
C ARG A 56 -4.48 3.55 -5.07
N ILE A 57 -3.27 3.38 -4.52
CA ILE A 57 -3.04 2.67 -3.26
C ILE A 57 -3.77 3.41 -2.12
N VAL A 58 -3.57 4.72 -2.00
CA VAL A 58 -4.23 5.54 -0.96
C VAL A 58 -5.75 5.53 -1.13
N ALA A 59 -6.26 5.67 -2.36
CA ALA A 59 -7.69 5.59 -2.61
C ALA A 59 -8.29 4.23 -2.21
N ALA A 60 -7.57 3.11 -2.39
CA ALA A 60 -8.01 1.81 -1.93
C ALA A 60 -7.98 1.68 -0.40
N MET A 61 -6.96 2.23 0.26
CA MET A 61 -6.88 2.26 1.74
C MET A 61 -8.02 3.03 2.39
N LEU A 62 -8.56 4.06 1.72
CA LEU A 62 -9.70 4.83 2.21
C LEU A 62 -11.04 4.09 2.04
N LYS A 63 -11.12 3.15 1.09
CA LYS A 63 -12.33 2.33 0.88
C LYS A 63 -12.50 1.21 1.90
N ILE A 64 -11.40 0.77 2.52
CA ILE A 64 -11.41 -0.24 3.58
C ILE A 64 -10.89 0.43 4.85
N PRO A 65 -11.78 0.86 5.77
CA PRO A 65 -11.33 1.42 7.03
C PRO A 65 -10.59 0.36 7.87
N PRO A 66 -9.61 0.77 8.71
CA PRO A 66 -9.02 -0.13 9.70
C PRO A 66 -10.08 -0.75 10.61
N MET A 67 -9.88 -2.00 10.99
CA MET A 67 -10.68 -2.70 11.98
C MET A 67 -10.32 -2.17 13.38
N PRO A 68 -11.25 -1.57 14.13
CA PRO A 68 -10.97 -1.10 15.48
C PRO A 68 -10.45 -2.24 16.37
N GLY A 69 -9.34 -2.01 17.08
CA GLY A 69 -8.72 -3.00 17.96
C GLY A 69 -7.74 -3.94 17.27
N ALA A 70 -7.56 -3.89 15.94
CA ALA A 70 -6.55 -4.70 15.27
C ALA A 70 -5.13 -4.37 15.77
N GLU A 71 -4.86 -3.11 16.08
CA GLU A 71 -3.61 -2.64 16.67
C GLU A 71 -3.25 -3.31 18.01
N LEU A 72 -4.22 -3.88 18.74
CA LEU A 72 -3.96 -4.59 20.00
C LEU A 72 -3.27 -5.94 19.79
N LEU A 73 -3.31 -6.48 18.57
CA LEU A 73 -2.76 -7.79 18.22
C LEU A 73 -1.61 -7.71 17.21
N LEU A 74 -1.40 -6.55 16.58
CA LEU A 74 -0.38 -6.35 15.55
C LEU A 74 0.87 -5.70 16.14
N SER A 75 2.04 -6.19 15.75
CA SER A 75 3.31 -5.51 16.06
C SER A 75 3.49 -4.30 15.14
N GLU A 76 3.86 -3.16 15.71
CA GLU A 76 4.22 -1.97 14.94
C GLU A 76 5.59 -2.16 14.25
N PRO A 77 5.74 -1.70 12.99
CA PRO A 77 7.00 -1.76 12.24
C PRO A 77 8.04 -0.76 12.73
#